data_AF-A0A8T0WGN4-F1
#
_entry.id   AF-A0A8T0WGN4-F1
#
_cell.length_a   1.000
_cell.length_b   1.000
_cell.length_c   1.000
_cell.angle_alpha   90.00
_cell.angle_beta   90.00
_cell.angle_gamma   90.00
#
_symmetry.space_group_name_H-M   'P 1'
#
loop_
_entity.id
_entity.type
_entity.pdbx_description
1 polymer ?
#
loop_
_entity_poly.entity_id
_entity_poly.type
_entity_poly.pdbx_seq_one_letter_code
_entity_poly.pdbx_strand_id
1 'polypeptide(L)'
;MQKRVNLKAPAPQIPMETQAEKALEAIYVCCFGQDMVEEEDEKLLRTILNAVFPSVRRSAIERMVASMAKQVASGERKQDGKTVSKEVQQRQLKNLEFLKQNKLDSS
;
A
#
# COMPACT_ATOMS: atom_id res chain seq x y z
N MET A 1 9.58 -8.14 16.55
CA MET A 1 8.48 -9.14 16.64
C MET A 1 8.11 -9.41 18.11
N GLN A 2 7.61 -8.40 18.85
CA GLN A 2 7.33 -8.56 20.29
C GLN A 2 5.91 -8.11 20.73
N LYS A 3 5.18 -7.36 19.88
CA LYS A 3 3.84 -6.85 20.26
C LYS A 3 2.71 -7.88 20.20
N ARG A 4 2.87 -9.01 19.48
CA ARG A 4 1.80 -10.02 19.33
C ARG A 4 1.70 -11.00 20.51
N VAL A 5 2.74 -11.14 21.33
CA VAL A 5 2.72 -12.00 22.53
C VAL A 5 1.66 -11.53 23.53
N ASN A 6 1.45 -10.21 23.64
CA ASN A 6 0.45 -9.65 24.56
C ASN A 6 -1.00 -9.76 24.07
N LEU A 7 -1.24 -9.98 22.77
CA LEU A 7 -2.59 -9.85 22.20
C LEU A 7 -3.34 -11.18 22.05
N LYS A 8 -2.70 -12.34 22.30
CA LYS A 8 -3.26 -13.70 22.06
C LYS A 8 -3.96 -13.87 20.70
N ALA A 9 -3.76 -12.94 19.77
CA ALA A 9 -4.38 -12.95 18.47
C ALA A 9 -3.63 -14.00 17.64
N PRO A 10 -4.35 -14.95 17.02
CA PRO A 10 -3.71 -15.91 16.13
C PRO A 10 -2.92 -15.15 15.07
N ALA A 11 -1.70 -15.61 14.79
CA ALA A 11 -0.92 -15.03 13.70
C ALA A 11 -1.76 -15.08 12.42
N PRO A 12 -1.79 -14.01 11.61
CA PRO A 12 -2.49 -14.04 10.34
C PRO A 12 -2.01 -15.24 9.53
N GLN A 13 -2.93 -16.13 9.13
CA GLN A 13 -2.64 -17.32 8.33
C GLN A 13 -2.30 -16.98 6.87
N ILE A 14 -1.94 -15.73 6.59
CA ILE A 14 -1.66 -15.25 5.25
C ILE A 14 -0.30 -15.85 4.83
N PRO A 15 -0.23 -16.55 3.68
CA PRO A 15 1.03 -17.07 3.17
C PRO A 15 2.07 -15.96 3.05
N MET A 16 3.34 -16.29 3.34
CA MET A 16 4.42 -15.29 3.32
C MET A 16 4.57 -14.63 1.95
N GLU A 17 4.32 -15.37 0.87
CA GLU A 17 4.34 -14.85 -0.51
C GLU A 17 3.29 -13.75 -0.71
N THR A 18 2.07 -13.97 -0.21
CA THR A 18 1.00 -12.96 -0.26
C THR A 18 1.34 -11.72 0.58
N GLN A 19 2.04 -11.90 1.71
CA GLN A 19 2.52 -10.76 2.51
C GLN A 19 3.58 -9.95 1.76
N ALA A 20 4.52 -10.63 1.08
CA ALA A 20 5.54 -9.97 0.26
C ALA A 20 4.92 -9.21 -0.92
N GLU A 21 3.88 -9.77 -1.54
CA GLU A 21 3.16 -9.13 -2.65
C GLU A 21 2.45 -7.85 -2.20
N LYS A 22 1.74 -7.92 -1.06
CA LYS A 22 1.05 -6.76 -0.49
C LYS A 22 2.02 -5.69 0.01
N ALA A 23 3.17 -6.09 0.54
CA ALA A 23 4.23 -5.16 0.90
C ALA A 23 4.79 -4.44 -0.34
N LEU A 24 5.09 -5.18 -1.41
CA LEU A 24 5.56 -4.61 -2.68
C LEU A 24 4.54 -3.62 -3.27
N GLU A 25 3.26 -3.97 -3.28
CA GLU A 25 2.18 -3.08 -3.74
C GLU A 25 2.12 -1.78 -2.92
N ALA A 26 2.20 -1.88 -1.59
CA ALA A 26 2.18 -0.71 -0.71
C ALA A 26 3.40 0.18 -0.90
N ILE A 27 4.60 -0.41 -1.05
CA ILE A 27 5.82 0.34 -1.36
C ILE A 27 5.67 1.05 -2.70
N TYR A 28 5.13 0.37 -3.71
CA TYR A 28 4.91 0.97 -5.02
C TYR A 28 4.03 2.23 -4.93
N VAL A 29 2.88 2.13 -4.28
CA VAL A 29 1.95 3.25 -4.11
C VAL A 29 2.55 4.38 -3.27
N CYS A 30 3.26 4.05 -2.19
CA CYS A 30 3.78 5.03 -1.24
C CYS A 30 5.02 5.77 -1.77
N CYS A 31 5.93 5.06 -2.44
CA CYS A 31 7.23 5.60 -2.84
C CYS A 31 7.26 6.07 -4.30
N PHE A 32 6.49 5.43 -5.18
CA PHE A 32 6.54 5.69 -6.63
C PHE A 32 5.22 6.23 -7.17
N GLY A 33 4.10 6.04 -6.48
CA GLY A 33 2.79 6.52 -6.93
C GLY A 33 2.39 5.91 -8.28
N GLN A 34 2.53 6.69 -9.36
CA GLN A 34 2.31 6.27 -10.75
C GLN A 34 3.59 6.30 -11.60
N ASP A 35 4.71 6.73 -11.02
CA ASP A 35 5.95 6.89 -11.74
C ASP A 35 6.57 5.53 -12.09
N MET A 36 7.35 5.54 -13.15
CA MET A 36 8.15 4.39 -13.54
C MET A 36 9.23 4.15 -12.48
N VAL A 37 9.45 2.88 -12.13
CA VAL A 37 10.55 2.48 -11.25
C VAL A 37 11.82 2.38 -12.07
N GLU A 38 12.88 3.04 -11.62
CA GLU A 38 14.20 2.96 -12.25
C GLU A 38 14.88 1.61 -11.94
N GLU A 39 15.85 1.21 -12.75
CA GLU A 39 16.53 -0.10 -12.59
C GLU A 39 17.21 -0.24 -11.21
N GLU A 40 17.79 0.85 -10.70
CA GLU A 40 18.44 0.87 -9.39
C GLU A 40 17.45 0.68 -8.25
N ASP A 41 16.25 1.27 -8.37
CA ASP A 41 15.16 1.08 -7.43
C ASP A 41 14.63 -0.36 -7.45
N GLU A 42 14.56 -1.00 -8.63
CA GLU A 42 14.21 -2.43 -8.71
C GLU A 42 15.21 -3.31 -7.96
N LYS A 43 16.51 -3.04 -8.12
CA LYS A 43 17.57 -3.79 -7.42
C LYS A 43 17.47 -3.60 -5.91
N LEU A 44 17.21 -2.38 -5.46
CA LEU A 44 17.01 -2.06 -4.06
C LEU A 44 15.78 -2.77 -3.49
N LEU A 45 14.65 -2.73 -4.20
CA LEU A 45 13.40 -3.41 -3.81
C LEU A 45 13.60 -4.92 -3.65
N ARG A 46 14.28 -5.56 -4.60
CA ARG A 46 14.61 -7.00 -4.51
C ARG A 46 15.47 -7.28 -3.28
N THR A 47 16.46 -6.44 -2.99
CA THR A 47 17.34 -6.60 -1.82
C THR A 47 16.58 -6.50 -0.51
N ILE A 48 15.75 -5.45 -0.37
CA ILE A 48 14.94 -5.21 0.83
C ILE A 48 13.94 -6.35 1.04
N LEU A 49 13.20 -6.75 0.00
CA LEU A 49 12.19 -7.79 0.12
C LEU A 49 12.79 -9.15 0.44
N ASN A 50 13.95 -9.50 -0.13
CA ASN A 50 14.66 -10.73 0.23
C ASN A 50 15.16 -10.72 1.69
N ALA A 51 15.54 -9.56 2.22
CA ALA A 51 15.96 -9.43 3.61
C ALA A 51 14.76 -9.49 4.59
N VAL A 52 13.64 -8.87 4.24
CA VAL A 52 12.43 -8.81 5.08
C VAL A 52 11.64 -10.12 5.03
N PHE A 53 11.65 -10.82 3.89
CA PHE A 53 10.91 -12.08 3.68
C PHE A 53 11.86 -13.24 3.33
N PRO A 54 12.74 -13.66 4.26
CA PRO A 54 13.77 -14.66 3.96
C PRO A 54 13.24 -16.07 3.64
N SER A 55 11.96 -16.34 3.95
CA SER A 55 11.28 -17.60 3.65
C SER A 55 10.60 -17.62 2.27
N VAL A 56 10.51 -16.48 1.59
CA VAL A 56 10.05 -16.41 0.21
C VAL A 56 11.22 -16.69 -0.72
N ARG A 57 11.02 -17.50 -1.77
CA ARG A 57 12.08 -17.81 -2.73
C ARG A 57 12.52 -16.53 -3.46
N ARG A 58 13.83 -16.35 -3.62
CA ARG A 58 14.40 -15.19 -4.36
C ARG A 58 13.79 -15.03 -5.75
N SER A 59 13.62 -16.14 -6.47
CA SER A 59 12.98 -16.17 -7.80
C SER A 59 11.51 -15.80 -7.79
N ALA A 60 10.80 -15.94 -6.67
CA ALA A 60 9.44 -15.41 -6.54
C ALA A 60 9.48 -13.89 -6.41
N ILE A 61 10.35 -13.36 -5.55
CA ILE A 61 10.52 -11.91 -5.36
C ILE A 61 10.94 -11.22 -6.66
N GLU A 62 11.92 -11.77 -7.37
CA GLU A 62 12.38 -11.25 -8.66
C GLU A 62 11.23 -11.18 -9.69
N ARG A 63 10.43 -12.25 -9.80
CA ARG A 63 9.26 -12.28 -10.69
C ARG A 63 8.21 -11.25 -10.30
N MET A 64 7.95 -11.07 -9.01
CA MET A 64 6.98 -10.10 -8.50
C MET A 64 7.41 -8.66 -8.82
N VAL A 65 8.67 -8.30 -8.55
CA VAL A 65 9.20 -6.96 -8.84
C VAL A 65 9.19 -6.70 -10.34
N ALA A 66 9.68 -7.63 -11.16
CA ALA A 66 9.70 -7.48 -12.62
C ALA A 66 8.29 -7.40 -13.22
N SER A 67 7.34 -8.18 -12.71
CA SER A 67 5.94 -8.10 -13.15
C SER A 67 5.35 -6.74 -12.81
N MET A 68 5.61 -6.23 -11.61
CA MET A 68 5.07 -4.96 -11.18
C MET A 68 5.64 -3.77 -11.94
N ALA A 69 6.96 -3.75 -12.18
CA ALA A 69 7.61 -2.73 -12.99
C ALA A 69 7.03 -2.70 -14.42
N LYS A 70 6.82 -3.87 -15.04
CA LYS A 70 6.17 -3.99 -16.36
C LYS A 70 4.74 -3.44 -16.35
N GLN A 71 3.93 -3.81 -15.37
CA GLN A 71 2.54 -3.34 -15.27
C GLN A 71 2.46 -1.81 -15.12
N VAL A 72 3.43 -1.20 -14.45
CA VAL A 72 3.44 0.26 -14.26
C VAL A 72 3.97 0.96 -15.51
N ALA A 73 5.02 0.44 -16.15
CA ALA A 73 5.49 0.93 -17.44
C ALA A 73 4.39 0.89 -18.53
N SER A 74 3.51 -0.11 -18.47
CA SER A 74 2.37 -0.23 -19.39
C SER A 74 1.18 0.68 -19.04
N GLY A 75 1.20 1.38 -17.90
CA GLY A 75 0.10 2.21 -17.43
C GLY A 75 -1.19 1.44 -17.06
N GLU A 76 -1.12 0.11 -16.98
CA GLU A 76 -2.28 -0.76 -16.69
C GLU A 76 -2.66 -0.75 -15.21
N ARG A 77 -1.78 -0.25 -14.35
CA ARG A 77 -2.03 -0.11 -12.91
C ARG A 77 -2.95 1.07 -12.64
N LYS A 78 -4.25 0.84 -12.82
CA LYS A 78 -5.29 1.69 -12.25
C LYS A 78 -5.17 1.62 -10.73
N GLN A 79 -4.95 2.76 -10.10
CA GLN A 79 -5.09 2.86 -8.66
C GLN A 79 -6.52 2.42 -8.31
N ASP A 80 -6.67 1.31 -7.59
CA ASP A 80 -7.78 1.17 -6.63
C ASP A 80 -7.46 2.08 -5.43
N GLY A 81 -7.09 3.32 -5.73
CA GLY A 81 -6.89 4.37 -4.75
C GLY A 81 -8.30 4.69 -4.32
N LYS A 82 -8.80 3.95 -3.31
CA LYS A 82 -10.10 4.09 -2.66
C LYS A 82 -10.78 5.33 -3.20
N THR A 83 -11.48 5.18 -4.33
CA THR A 83 -12.26 6.26 -4.89
C THR A 83 -13.31 6.48 -3.83
N VAL A 84 -13.05 7.41 -2.92
CA VAL A 84 -14.04 7.84 -1.94
C VAL A 84 -15.19 8.27 -2.83
N SER A 85 -16.23 7.43 -2.88
CA SER A 85 -17.36 7.61 -3.78
C SER A 85 -17.80 9.06 -3.64
N LYS A 86 -18.19 9.70 -4.75
CA LYS A 86 -18.57 11.14 -4.77
C LYS A 86 -19.55 11.47 -3.64
N GLU A 87 -20.40 10.52 -3.28
CA GLU A 87 -21.33 10.61 -2.16
C GLU A 87 -20.64 10.78 -0.79
N VAL A 88 -19.56 10.04 -0.53
CA VAL A 88 -18.80 10.14 0.74
C VAL A 88 -18.03 11.46 0.79
N GLN A 89 -17.47 11.94 -0.32
CA GLN A 89 -16.84 13.27 -0.37
C GLN A 89 -17.87 14.37 -0.10
N GLN A 90 -19.07 14.28 -0.67
CA GLN A 90 -20.14 15.27 -0.47
C GLN A 90 -20.67 15.28 0.97
N ARG A 91 -20.82 14.10 1.61
CA ARG A 91 -21.21 14.02 3.02
C ARG A 91 -20.15 14.63 3.95
N GLN A 92 -18.86 14.45 3.65
CA GLN A 92 -17.77 15.05 4.42
C GLN A 92 -17.74 16.58 4.29
N LEU A 93 -17.94 17.11 3.08
CA LEU A 93 -18.05 18.56 2.85
C LEU A 93 -19.21 19.17 3.63
N LYS A 94 -20.41 18.57 3.56
CA LYS A 94 -21.57 19.01 4.34
C LYS A 94 -21.28 19.02 5.84
N ASN A 95 -20.68 17.96 6.37
CA ASN A 95 -20.35 17.87 7.80
C ASN A 95 -19.38 18.99 8.22
N LEU A 96 -18.39 19.29 7.38
CA LEU A 96 -17.45 20.40 7.60
C LEU A 96 -18.15 21.77 7.62
N GLU A 97 -19.14 21.98 6.75
CA GLU A 97 -19.94 23.21 6.73
C GLU A 97 -20.78 23.37 8.00
N PHE A 98 -21.41 22.28 8.48
CA PHE A 98 -22.15 22.28 9.75
C PHE A 98 -21.24 22.62 10.95
N LEU A 99 -20.00 22.09 10.98
CA LEU A 99 -19.03 22.42 12.02
C LEU A 99 -18.60 23.90 11.99
N LYS A 100 -18.43 24.48 10.79
CA LYS A 100 -18.10 25.90 10.65
C LYS A 100 -19.24 26.81 11.12
N GLN A 101 -20.49 26.44 10.82
CA GLN A 101 -21.67 27.19 11.27
C GLN A 101 -21.82 27.16 12.80
N ASN A 102 -21.63 26.00 13.44
CA ASN A 102 -21.71 25.90 14.91
C ASN A 102 -20.61 26.68 15.65
N LYS A 103 -19.44 26.92 15.02
CA LYS A 103 -18.40 27.77 15.61
C LYS A 103 -18.73 29.27 15.54
N LEU A 104 -19.60 29.69 14.63
CA LEU A 104 -20.03 31.09 14.49
C LEU A 104 -21.22 31.43 15.40
N ASP A 105 -21.97 30.42 15.86
CA ASP A 105 -23.13 30.57 16.75
C ASP A 105 -22.78 30.49 18.25
N SER A 106 -21.50 30.29 18.60
CA SER A 106 -21.00 30.23 19.99
C SER A 106 -20.27 31.51 20.43
N SER A 107 -20.63 32.68 19.91
CA SER A 107 -20.14 34.00 20.38
C SER A 107 -21.26 34.82 20.99
#